data_AF-A0A6I3H6D6-F1
#
_entry.id   AF-A0A6I3H6D6-F1
#
_cell.length_a   1.000
_cell.length_b   1.000
_cell.length_c   1.000
_cell.angle_alpha   90.00
_cell.angle_beta   90.00
_cell.angle_gamma   90.00
#
_symmetry.space_group_name_H-M   'P 1'
#
loop_
_entity.id
_entity.type
_entity.pdbx_description
1 polymer ?
#
loop_
_entity_poly.entity_id
_entity_poly.type
_entity_poly.pdbx_seq_one_letter_code
_entity_poly.pdbx_strand_id
1 'polypeptide(L)'
;MSPTPIVSSAEVNIRRAPKYLHFALTGLVLGIVAATVLGQSLPAIVGLLVVFGGIAGGGTGIILALVFDAIYRSRSKKLMATKVNE
;
A
#
# COMPACT_ATOMS: atom_id res chain seq x y z
N MET A 1 -2.78 31.21 44.39
CA MET A 1 -3.57 30.32 43.53
C MET A 1 -2.76 30.10 42.26
N SER A 2 -2.03 28.99 42.16
CA SER A 2 -1.26 28.65 40.97
C SER A 2 -2.20 28.14 39.87
N PRO A 3 -2.09 28.60 38.62
CA PRO A 3 -2.96 28.15 37.54
C PRO A 3 -2.71 26.67 37.26
N THR A 4 -3.77 25.85 37.30
CA THR A 4 -3.71 24.43 36.97
C THR A 4 -3.51 24.25 35.46
N PRO A 5 -2.48 23.52 35.00
CA PRO A 5 -2.23 23.34 33.59
C PRO A 5 -3.35 22.53 32.94
N ILE A 6 -3.95 23.09 31.88
CA ILE A 6 -5.03 22.45 31.11
C ILE A 6 -4.37 21.50 30.11
N VAL A 7 -4.27 20.21 30.46
CA VAL A 7 -3.69 19.17 29.60
C VAL A 7 -4.65 18.90 28.43
N SER A 8 -4.42 19.55 27.29
CA SER A 8 -5.16 19.25 26.05
C SER A 8 -4.47 18.10 25.32
N SER A 9 -5.00 16.88 25.51
CA SER A 9 -4.58 15.68 24.78
C SER A 9 -5.07 15.72 23.34
N ALA A 10 -4.34 16.40 22.45
CA ALA A 10 -4.61 16.35 21.01
C ALA A 10 -4.14 15.00 20.44
N GLU A 11 -5.08 14.06 20.22
CA GLU A 11 -4.82 12.79 19.54
C GLU A 11 -4.48 13.06 18.06
N VAL A 12 -3.20 13.27 17.74
CA VAL A 12 -2.73 13.46 16.36
C VAL A 12 -2.51 12.10 15.70
N ASN A 13 -3.50 11.63 14.94
CA ASN A 13 -3.37 10.41 14.17
C ASN A 13 -2.57 10.67 12.88
N ILE A 14 -1.25 10.51 12.93
CA ILE A 14 -0.41 10.52 11.72
C ILE A 14 -0.67 9.21 10.97
N ARG A 15 -1.56 9.27 9.98
CA ARG A 15 -1.85 8.14 9.08
C ARG A 15 -0.70 8.02 8.08
N ARG A 16 0.02 6.89 8.07
CA ARG A 16 0.98 6.60 6.99
C ARG A 16 0.19 6.34 5.71
N ALA A 17 0.58 7.01 4.61
CA ALA A 17 0.00 6.73 3.32
C ALA A 17 0.30 5.27 2.90
N PRO A 18 -0.67 4.53 2.37
CA PRO A 18 -0.44 3.13 2.00
C PRO A 18 0.45 3.07 0.77
N LYS A 19 1.36 2.09 0.72
CA LYS A 19 2.37 1.98 -0.34
C LYS A 19 1.82 1.37 -1.63
N TYR A 20 0.69 1.89 -2.13
CA TYR A 20 0.00 1.38 -3.33
C TYR A 20 0.89 1.28 -4.55
N LEU A 21 1.68 2.33 -4.81
CA LEU A 21 2.55 2.39 -5.99
C LEU A 21 3.59 1.27 -6.00
N HIS A 22 4.19 0.96 -4.85
CA HIS A 22 5.22 -0.09 -4.77
C HIS A 22 4.62 -1.46 -5.06
N PHE A 23 3.44 -1.74 -4.52
CA PHE A 23 2.71 -2.97 -4.79
C PHE A 23 2.22 -3.07 -6.24
N ALA A 24 1.73 -1.96 -6.81
CA ALA A 24 1.32 -1.91 -8.21
C ALA A 24 2.51 -2.19 -9.16
N LEU A 25 3.66 -1.56 -8.91
CA LEU A 25 4.87 -1.76 -9.73
C LEU A 25 5.42 -3.18 -9.61
N THR A 26 5.49 -3.73 -8.39
CA THR A 26 5.95 -5.12 -8.19
C THR A 26 5.01 -6.11 -8.87
N GLY A 27 3.69 -5.94 -8.72
CA GLY A 27 2.70 -6.74 -9.42
C GLY A 27 2.81 -6.63 -10.94
N LEU A 28 2.99 -5.42 -11.48
CA LEU A 28 3.16 -5.18 -12.92
C LEU A 28 4.40 -5.89 -13.46
N VAL A 29 5.54 -5.78 -12.78
CA VAL A 29 6.78 -6.45 -13.18
C VAL A 29 6.60 -7.96 -13.16
N LEU A 30 6.02 -8.52 -12.08
CA LEU A 30 5.76 -9.96 -11.99
C LEU A 30 4.79 -10.44 -13.08
N GLY A 31 3.77 -9.64 -13.40
CA GLY A 31 2.82 -9.94 -14.48
C GLY A 31 3.48 -9.95 -15.86
N ILE A 32 4.35 -8.99 -16.13
CA ILE A 32 5.13 -8.96 -17.38
C ILE A 32 6.08 -10.16 -17.46
N VAL A 33 6.79 -10.49 -16.37
CA VAL A 33 7.69 -11.65 -16.34
C VAL A 33 6.93 -12.95 -16.56
N ALA A 34 5.77 -13.14 -15.93
CA ALA A 34 4.94 -14.31 -16.17
C ALA A 34 4.46 -14.37 -17.63
N ALA A 35 4.06 -13.23 -18.20
CA ALA A 35 3.62 -13.14 -19.58
C ALA A 35 4.73 -13.43 -20.60
N THR A 36 5.97 -12.97 -20.36
CA THR A 36 7.10 -13.27 -21.25
C THR A 36 7.47 -14.74 -21.20
N VAL A 37 7.44 -15.36 -20.01
CA VAL A 37 7.66 -16.80 -19.85
C VAL A 37 6.61 -17.62 -20.61
N LEU A 38 5.33 -17.27 -20.48
CA LEU A 38 4.25 -17.91 -21.25
C LEU A 38 4.38 -17.65 -22.76
N GLY A 39 4.82 -16.45 -23.13
CA GLY A 39 5.03 -16.02 -24.51
C GLY A 39 6.06 -16.85 -25.28
N GLN A 40 6.99 -17.51 -24.59
CA GLN A 40 7.96 -18.41 -25.24
C GLN A 40 7.27 -19.57 -25.98
N SER A 41 6.11 -20.01 -25.52
CA SER A 41 5.31 -21.05 -26.18
C SER A 41 4.30 -20.49 -27.19
N LEU A 42 4.03 -19.18 -27.14
CA LEU A 42 2.96 -18.50 -27.89
C LEU A 42 3.49 -17.19 -28.51
N PRO A 43 4.51 -17.25 -29.39
CA PRO A 43 5.23 -16.06 -29.85
C PRO A 43 4.35 -15.08 -30.64
N ALA A 44 3.32 -15.57 -31.32
CA ALA A 44 2.39 -14.74 -32.09
C ALA A 44 1.56 -13.77 -31.22
N ILE A 45 1.40 -14.06 -29.93
CA ILE A 45 0.56 -13.27 -29.02
C ILE A 45 1.34 -12.70 -27.82
N VAL A 46 2.67 -12.81 -27.80
CA VAL A 46 3.48 -12.39 -26.64
C VAL A 46 3.27 -10.91 -26.28
N GLY A 47 3.13 -10.03 -27.28
CA GLY A 47 2.85 -8.61 -27.03
C GLY A 47 1.52 -8.37 -26.29
N LEU A 48 0.48 -9.09 -26.70
CA LEU A 48 -0.82 -9.09 -26.02
C LEU A 48 -0.72 -9.64 -24.60
N LEU A 49 -0.01 -10.76 -24.42
CA LEU A 49 0.22 -11.35 -23.11
C LEU A 49 0.96 -10.37 -22.17
N VAL A 50 1.96 -9.65 -22.66
CA VAL A 50 2.72 -8.68 -21.85
C VAL A 50 1.85 -7.52 -21.42
N VAL A 51 1.04 -6.96 -22.32
CA VAL A 51 0.14 -5.84 -21.98
C VAL A 51 -0.91 -6.28 -20.95
N PHE A 52 -1.63 -7.36 -21.22
CA PHE A 52 -2.67 -7.84 -20.31
C PHE A 52 -2.09 -8.41 -19.02
N GLY A 53 -0.95 -9.10 -19.09
CA GLY A 53 -0.22 -9.60 -17.92
C GLY A 53 0.28 -8.49 -17.02
N GLY A 54 0.80 -7.40 -17.58
CA GLY A 54 1.21 -6.21 -16.82
C GLY A 54 0.02 -5.53 -16.12
N ILE A 55 -1.11 -5.34 -16.82
CA ILE A 55 -2.33 -4.77 -16.24
C ILE A 55 -2.89 -5.67 -15.12
N ALA A 56 -3.00 -6.98 -15.38
CA ALA A 56 -3.50 -7.95 -14.42
C ALA A 56 -2.59 -8.04 -13.19
N GLY A 57 -1.27 -8.09 -13.40
CA GLY A 57 -0.28 -8.10 -12.33
C GLY A 57 -0.32 -6.82 -11.50
N GLY A 58 -0.34 -5.65 -12.15
CA GLY A 58 -0.43 -4.35 -11.48
C GLY A 58 -1.72 -4.20 -10.68
N GLY A 59 -2.85 -4.60 -11.25
CA GLY A 59 -4.15 -4.63 -10.58
C GLY A 59 -4.16 -5.55 -9.36
N THR A 60 -3.60 -6.75 -9.48
CA THR A 60 -3.44 -7.69 -8.36
C THR A 60 -2.56 -7.10 -7.26
N GLY A 61 -1.48 -6.41 -7.63
CA GLY A 61 -0.63 -5.66 -6.70
C GLY A 61 -1.42 -4.61 -5.90
N ILE A 62 -2.23 -3.79 -6.57
CA ILE A 62 -3.09 -2.80 -5.90
C ILE A 62 -4.08 -3.48 -4.94
N ILE A 63 -4.71 -4.59 -5.35
CA ILE A 63 -5.62 -5.34 -4.49
C ILE A 63 -4.89 -5.82 -3.22
N LEU A 64 -3.69 -6.36 -3.36
CA LEU A 64 -2.87 -6.77 -2.20
C LEU A 64 -2.51 -5.59 -1.30
N ALA A 65 -2.19 -4.43 -1.87
CA ALA A 65 -1.92 -3.23 -1.10
C ALA A 65 -3.12 -2.80 -0.25
N LEU A 66 -4.33 -2.84 -0.82
CA LEU A 66 -5.57 -2.54 -0.10
C LEU A 66 -5.83 -3.53 1.02
N VAL A 67 -5.64 -4.82 0.76
CA VAL A 67 -5.79 -5.89 1.77
C VAL A 67 -4.81 -5.67 2.92
N PHE A 68 -3.53 -5.44 2.62
CA PHE A 68 -2.55 -5.19 3.67
C PHE A 68 -2.82 -3.90 4.44
N ASP A 69 -3.19 -2.81 3.76
CA ASP A 69 -3.56 -1.56 4.41
C ASP A 69 -4.72 -1.76 5.40
N ALA A 70 -5.77 -2.48 4.99
CA ALA A 70 -6.89 -2.82 5.86
C ALA A 70 -6.45 -3.62 7.10
N ILE A 71 -5.57 -4.61 6.92
CA ILE A 71 -5.02 -5.40 8.03
C ILE A 71 -4.20 -4.51 8.97
N TYR A 72 -3.28 -3.70 8.47
CA TYR A 72 -2.41 -2.87 9.32
C TYR A 72 -3.19 -1.75 10.03
N ARG A 73 -4.21 -1.19 9.39
CA ARG A 73 -5.11 -0.22 10.00
C ARG A 73 -5.84 -0.81 11.21
N SER A 74 -6.30 -2.06 11.12
CA SER A 74 -6.91 -2.78 12.25
C SER A 74 -5.94 -3.10 13.39
N ARG A 75 -4.63 -3.17 13.11
CA ARG A 75 -3.57 -3.50 14.08
C ARG A 75 -2.91 -2.27 14.72
N SER A 76 -3.15 -1.07 14.19
CA SER A 76 -2.52 0.15 14.69
C SER A 76 -2.97 0.50 16.11
N LYS A 77 -2.04 0.42 17.07
CA LYS A 77 -2.26 0.84 18.47
C LYS A 77 -2.30 2.36 18.54
N LYS A 78 -3.34 2.92 19.18
CA LYS A 78 -3.49 4.36 19.44
C LYS A 78 -2.37 4.80 20.40
N LEU A 79 -1.42 5.60 19.91
CA LEU A 79 -0.40 6.23 20.74
C LEU A 79 -0.96 7.57 21.24
N MET A 80 -1.19 7.69 22.55
CA MET A 80 -1.60 8.94 23.19
C MET A 80 -0.40 9.90 23.20
N ALA A 81 -0.49 10.98 22.44
CA ALA A 81 0.48 12.08 22.50
C ALA A 81 0.06 13.03 23.63
N THR A 82 0.77 12.98 24.74
CA THR A 82 0.65 14.00 25.80
C THR A 82 1.39 15.25 25.32
N LYS A 83 0.66 16.28 24.86
CA LYS A 83 1.23 17.62 24.67
C LYS A 83 1.38 18.28 26.04
N VAL A 84 2.62 18.60 26.43
CA VAL A 84 2.92 19.53 27.52
C VAL A 84 3.16 20.89 26.85
N ASN A 85 2.19 21.81 26.96
CA ASN A 85 2.36 23.19 26.51
C ASN A 85 2.96 23.99 27.67
N GLU A 86 4.06 24.71 27.39
CA GLU A 86 4.74 25.68 28.27
C GLU A 86 4.05 27.05 28.23
#